data_AF-A0A5M9I5B3-F1
#
_entry.id   AF-A0A5M9I5B3-F1
#
_cell.length_a   1.000
_cell.length_b   1.000
_cell.length_c   1.000
_cell.angle_alpha   90.00
_cell.angle_beta   90.00
_cell.angle_gamma   90.00
#
_symmetry.space_group_name_H-M   'P 1'
#
loop_
_entity.id
_entity.type
_entity.pdbx_description
1 polymer ?
#
loop_
_entity_poly.entity_id
_entity_poly.type
_entity_poly.pdbx_seq_one_letter_code
_entity_poly.pdbx_strand_id
1 'polypeptide(L)'
;MKKALAHFNTITKHKILVMKECFRVGLYRQGLLHDLSKYSPTEFRVGCKYYQGTRSPNNAEREDKGYSSAWLHHKGRNKHHYEYWIDYSLDGEKMLAGMKMPVRYVVEMFLDRIAASKVYKGGQYKDSDPLEYYLSGKAGDMMHPETRALLEKLLHMLAGQGEEKTYRYIKKYVLRRRTGRHYICAPVIKRHKSGTYSG
;
A
#
# COMPACT_ATOMS: atom_id res chain seq x y z
N MET A 1 1.24 0.67 -30.20
CA MET A 1 2.18 1.72 -29.75
C MET A 1 1.56 2.72 -28.76
N LYS A 2 0.41 3.36 -29.04
CA LYS A 2 -0.21 4.35 -28.12
C LYS A 2 -0.46 3.83 -26.69
N LYS A 3 -1.02 2.63 -26.53
CA LYS A 3 -1.27 2.01 -25.20
C LYS A 3 0.01 1.76 -24.40
N ALA A 4 1.10 1.35 -25.06
CA ALA A 4 2.36 1.05 -24.40
C ALA A 4 3.02 2.31 -23.84
N LEU A 5 3.06 3.38 -24.63
CA LEU A 5 3.57 4.67 -24.20
C LEU A 5 2.72 5.27 -23.07
N ALA A 6 1.40 5.21 -23.20
CA ALA A 6 0.48 5.69 -22.16
C ALA A 6 0.65 4.89 -20.85
N HIS A 7 0.75 3.56 -20.93
CA HIS A 7 1.02 2.72 -19.77
C HIS A 7 2.36 3.04 -19.12
N PHE A 8 3.43 3.16 -19.90
CA PHE A 8 4.76 3.57 -19.43
C PHE A 8 4.73 4.90 -18.68
N ASN A 9 4.03 5.91 -19.24
CA ASN A 9 3.87 7.21 -18.60
C ASN A 9 3.10 7.10 -17.29
N THR A 10 2.02 6.31 -17.24
CA THR A 10 1.24 6.10 -16.01
C THR A 10 2.07 5.45 -14.91
N ILE A 11 2.77 4.34 -15.19
CA ILE A 11 3.56 3.63 -14.16
C ILE A 11 4.77 4.46 -13.71
N THR A 12 5.37 5.24 -14.62
CA THR A 12 6.51 6.10 -14.30
C THR A 12 6.09 7.30 -13.47
N LYS A 13 4.95 7.94 -13.80
CA LYS A 13 4.37 9.00 -12.98
C LYS A 13 4.07 8.51 -11.55
N HIS A 14 3.46 7.33 -11.43
CA HIS A 14 3.19 6.68 -10.14
C HIS A 14 4.48 6.46 -9.35
N LYS A 15 5.48 5.81 -9.96
CA LYS A 15 6.78 5.55 -9.31
C LYS A 15 7.45 6.82 -8.80
N ILE A 16 7.47 7.88 -9.61
CA ILE A 16 8.07 9.17 -9.24
C ILE A 16 7.33 9.81 -8.06
N LEU A 17 6.00 9.73 -8.05
CA LEU A 17 5.21 10.24 -6.92
C LEU A 17 5.51 9.46 -5.65
N VAL A 18 5.50 8.12 -5.68
CA VAL A 18 5.87 7.31 -4.50
C VAL A 18 7.29 7.65 -4.03
N MET A 19 8.24 7.80 -4.96
CA MET A 19 9.60 8.21 -4.63
C MET A 19 9.63 9.54 -3.87
N LYS A 20 8.90 10.56 -4.34
CA LYS A 20 8.80 11.87 -3.66
C LYS A 20 8.20 11.72 -2.26
N GLU A 21 7.10 10.97 -2.11
CA GLU A 21 6.47 10.77 -0.81
C GLU A 21 7.38 9.98 0.16
N CYS A 22 8.07 8.94 -0.33
CA CYS A 22 9.07 8.20 0.45
C CYS A 22 10.21 9.10 0.94
N PHE A 23 10.69 10.02 0.11
CA PHE A 23 11.78 10.92 0.46
C PHE A 23 11.35 11.91 1.56
N ARG A 24 10.09 12.37 1.55
CA ARG A 24 9.53 13.26 2.60
C ARG A 24 9.55 12.64 3.99
N VAL A 25 9.57 11.30 4.09
CA VAL A 25 9.62 10.54 5.34
C VAL A 25 10.94 9.80 5.59
N GLY A 26 11.94 9.97 4.72
CA GLY A 26 13.29 9.38 4.88
C GLY A 26 13.45 7.93 4.40
N LEU A 27 12.51 7.42 3.60
CA LEU A 27 12.56 6.07 3.02
C LEU A 27 13.20 6.07 1.61
N TYR A 28 14.43 6.60 1.49
CA TYR A 28 15.08 6.80 0.19
C TYR A 28 15.22 5.51 -0.64
N ARG A 29 15.65 4.41 0.00
CA ARG A 29 15.82 3.12 -0.69
C ARG A 29 14.49 2.56 -1.20
N GLN A 30 13.41 2.71 -0.43
CA GLN A 30 12.07 2.28 -0.85
C GLN A 30 11.63 3.08 -2.07
N GLY A 31 11.72 4.42 -2.02
CA GLY A 31 11.33 5.28 -3.14
C GLY A 31 12.09 4.99 -4.45
N LEU A 32 13.39 4.70 -4.37
CA LEU A 32 14.21 4.36 -5.54
C LEU A 32 13.79 3.01 -6.15
N LEU A 33 13.53 2.00 -5.31
CA LEU A 33 13.28 0.62 -5.74
C LEU A 33 11.80 0.27 -5.93
N HIS A 34 10.90 1.17 -5.56
CA HIS A 34 9.47 0.98 -5.65
C HIS A 34 9.05 0.56 -7.06
N ASP A 35 8.35 -0.57 -7.15
CA ASP A 35 7.69 -1.08 -8.35
C ASP A 35 8.56 -1.24 -9.60
N LEU A 36 9.86 -1.47 -9.43
CA LEU A 36 10.74 -1.72 -10.58
C LEU A 36 10.33 -2.97 -11.38
N SER A 37 9.59 -3.90 -10.77
CA SER A 37 9.07 -5.07 -11.48
C SER A 37 8.05 -4.73 -12.57
N LYS A 38 7.37 -3.56 -12.51
CA LYS A 38 6.41 -3.09 -13.53
C LYS A 38 7.05 -2.88 -14.91
N TYR A 39 8.37 -2.72 -14.96
CA TYR A 39 9.13 -2.56 -16.19
C TYR A 39 9.63 -3.89 -16.78
N SER A 40 9.44 -5.00 -16.07
CA SER A 40 9.78 -6.33 -16.59
C SER A 40 8.85 -6.73 -17.74
N PRO A 41 9.30 -7.58 -18.69
CA PRO A 41 8.44 -8.08 -19.76
C PRO A 41 7.16 -8.77 -19.26
N THR A 42 7.23 -9.45 -18.10
CA THR A 42 6.11 -10.17 -17.48
C THR A 42 4.97 -9.24 -17.11
N GLU A 43 5.26 -8.06 -16.57
CA GLU A 43 4.25 -7.09 -16.16
C GLU A 43 3.94 -6.10 -17.28
N PHE A 44 4.97 -5.54 -17.92
CA PHE A 44 4.83 -4.43 -18.86
C PHE A 44 4.01 -4.82 -20.10
N ARG A 45 4.24 -6.01 -20.68
CA ARG A 45 3.50 -6.46 -21.88
C ARG A 45 2.01 -6.63 -21.59
N VAL A 46 1.69 -7.21 -20.44
CA VAL A 46 0.31 -7.39 -19.97
C VAL A 46 -0.33 -6.02 -19.70
N GLY A 47 0.40 -5.14 -19.01
CA GLY A 47 -0.04 -3.77 -18.73
C GLY A 47 -0.35 -2.99 -20.00
N CYS A 48 0.47 -3.12 -21.05
CA CYS A 48 0.22 -2.53 -22.36
C CYS A 48 -1.03 -3.10 -23.05
N LYS A 49 -1.25 -4.42 -22.97
CA LYS A 49 -2.41 -5.10 -23.58
C LYS A 49 -3.72 -4.62 -22.96
N TYR A 50 -3.79 -4.59 -21.63
CA TYR A 50 -5.00 -4.29 -20.86
C TYR A 50 -5.14 -2.82 -20.46
N TYR A 51 -4.30 -1.91 -20.99
CA TYR A 51 -4.37 -0.50 -20.66
C TYR A 51 -5.68 0.16 -21.11
N GLN A 52 -6.35 0.81 -20.14
CA GLN A 52 -7.62 1.54 -20.33
C GLN A 52 -7.53 3.01 -19.88
N GLY A 53 -6.50 3.40 -19.13
CA GLY A 53 -6.28 4.77 -18.65
C GLY A 53 -7.04 5.15 -17.37
N THR A 54 -8.17 4.51 -17.08
CA THR A 54 -9.06 4.85 -15.95
C THR A 54 -8.87 3.97 -14.71
N ARG A 55 -8.20 2.82 -14.85
CA ARG A 55 -7.96 1.86 -13.76
C ARG A 55 -6.72 0.99 -14.03
N SER A 56 -6.36 0.15 -13.06
CA SER A 56 -5.25 -0.79 -13.20
C SER A 56 -5.49 -1.81 -14.32
N PRO A 57 -4.53 -2.00 -15.26
CA PRO A 57 -4.62 -3.06 -16.28
C PRO A 57 -4.78 -4.47 -15.69
N ASN A 58 -4.30 -4.69 -14.46
CA ASN A 58 -4.42 -5.97 -13.77
C ASN A 58 -5.88 -6.35 -13.47
N ASN A 59 -6.77 -5.37 -13.28
CA ASN A 59 -8.18 -5.66 -13.06
C ASN A 59 -8.86 -6.14 -14.35
N ALA A 60 -8.52 -5.53 -15.48
CA ALA A 60 -9.01 -5.96 -16.78
C ALA A 60 -8.45 -7.34 -17.18
N GLU A 61 -7.19 -7.66 -16.85
CA GLU A 61 -6.69 -9.02 -17.03
C GLU A 61 -7.45 -10.03 -16.16
N ARG A 62 -7.76 -9.66 -14.91
CA ARG A 62 -8.51 -10.52 -13.99
C ARG A 62 -9.93 -10.81 -14.47
N GLU A 63 -10.59 -9.83 -15.08
CA GLU A 63 -11.91 -10.01 -15.69
C GLU A 63 -11.86 -10.92 -16.93
N ASP A 64 -10.81 -10.82 -17.73
CA ASP A 64 -10.63 -11.61 -18.95
C ASP A 64 -10.26 -13.08 -18.65
N LYS A 65 -9.38 -13.32 -17.66
CA LYS A 65 -8.81 -14.65 -17.40
C LYS A 65 -9.24 -15.31 -16.08
N GLY A 66 -9.94 -14.58 -15.21
CA GLY A 66 -10.18 -14.98 -13.82
C GLY A 66 -8.98 -14.72 -12.86
N TYR A 67 -7.83 -14.30 -13.38
CA TYR A 67 -6.64 -13.96 -12.60
C TYR A 67 -5.79 -12.91 -13.32
N SER A 68 -4.83 -12.30 -12.62
CA SER A 68 -3.84 -11.42 -13.26
C SER A 68 -2.43 -11.94 -13.07
N SER A 69 -1.82 -12.41 -14.17
CA SER A 69 -0.41 -12.84 -14.19
C SER A 69 0.53 -11.71 -13.81
N ALA A 70 0.27 -10.49 -14.28
CA ALA A 70 1.04 -9.31 -13.92
C ALA A 70 0.94 -9.02 -12.42
N TRP A 71 -0.27 -9.07 -11.83
CA TRP A 71 -0.44 -8.88 -10.38
C TRP A 71 0.24 -9.94 -9.54
N LEU A 72 0.15 -11.22 -9.93
CA LEU A 72 0.81 -12.32 -9.22
C LEU A 72 2.33 -12.13 -9.17
N HIS A 73 2.93 -11.75 -10.31
CA HIS A 73 4.36 -11.43 -10.38
C HIS A 73 4.73 -10.18 -9.57
N HIS A 74 3.88 -9.15 -9.64
CA HIS A 74 4.07 -7.85 -9.00
C HIS A 74 4.04 -7.93 -7.47
N LYS A 75 2.96 -8.50 -6.92
CA LYS A 75 2.81 -8.66 -5.46
C LYS A 75 3.88 -9.59 -4.88
N GLY A 76 4.41 -10.52 -5.68
CA GLY A 76 5.52 -11.42 -5.29
C GLY A 76 6.91 -10.79 -5.34
N ARG A 77 7.08 -9.56 -5.85
CA ARG A 77 8.38 -8.85 -5.93
C ARG A 77 8.42 -7.55 -5.14
N ASN A 78 7.27 -6.94 -4.88
CA ASN A 78 7.17 -5.67 -4.17
C ASN A 78 6.61 -5.88 -2.76
N LYS A 79 7.51 -5.78 -1.78
CA LYS A 79 7.25 -6.09 -0.37
C LYS A 79 6.27 -5.14 0.34
N HIS A 80 5.87 -4.04 -0.29
CA HIS A 80 4.83 -3.18 0.26
C HIS A 80 3.41 -3.70 -0.04
N HIS A 81 3.24 -4.70 -0.90
CA HIS A 81 1.97 -5.41 -0.99
C HIS A 81 1.84 -6.39 0.16
N TYR A 82 0.74 -6.33 0.90
CA TYR A 82 0.49 -7.22 2.03
C TYR A 82 0.38 -8.68 1.56
N GLU A 83 -0.04 -8.91 0.31
CA GLU A 83 -0.10 -10.25 -0.28
C GLU A 83 1.27 -10.92 -0.47
N TYR A 84 2.37 -10.16 -0.42
CA TYR A 84 3.73 -10.71 -0.35
C TYR A 84 3.94 -11.50 0.95
N TRP A 85 3.24 -11.10 2.01
CA TRP A 85 3.43 -11.58 3.37
C TRP A 85 2.36 -12.60 3.77
N ILE A 86 1.71 -13.26 2.82
CA ILE A 86 0.81 -14.37 3.11
C ILE A 86 1.65 -15.65 3.20
N ASP A 87 1.52 -16.37 4.30
CA ASP A 87 2.24 -17.62 4.57
C ASP A 87 1.33 -18.62 5.33
N TYR A 88 1.83 -19.83 5.57
CA TYR A 88 1.12 -20.85 6.34
C TYR A 88 0.86 -20.38 7.77
N SER A 89 -0.39 -20.53 8.21
CA SER A 89 -0.74 -20.27 9.61
C SER A 89 -0.08 -21.32 10.51
N LEU A 90 0.30 -20.91 11.71
CA LEU A 90 0.67 -21.83 12.79
C LEU A 90 -0.57 -22.34 13.54
N ASP A 91 -1.67 -21.61 13.41
CA ASP A 91 -2.93 -21.86 14.10
C ASP A 91 -3.83 -22.59 13.08
N GLY A 92 -4.05 -23.89 13.28
CA GLY A 92 -4.62 -24.83 12.30
C GLY A 92 -6.04 -24.53 11.76
N GLU A 93 -6.65 -23.40 12.09
CA GLU A 93 -7.94 -22.95 11.56
C GLU A 93 -7.85 -22.38 10.14
N LYS A 94 -6.71 -21.79 9.75
CA LYS A 94 -6.52 -21.20 8.42
C LYS A 94 -5.28 -21.78 7.77
N MET A 95 -5.37 -22.26 6.53
CA MET A 95 -4.18 -22.75 5.83
C MET A 95 -3.20 -21.63 5.50
N LEU A 96 -3.71 -20.43 5.16
CA LEU A 96 -2.89 -19.24 4.83
C LEU A 96 -3.36 -18.03 5.63
N ALA A 97 -2.41 -17.24 6.13
CA ALA A 97 -2.66 -16.04 6.92
C ALA A 97 -1.67 -14.92 6.57
N GLY A 98 -2.06 -13.67 6.83
CA GLY A 98 -1.19 -12.51 6.67
C GLY A 98 -0.18 -12.40 7.81
N MET A 99 1.10 -12.34 7.47
CA MET A 99 2.22 -12.17 8.40
C MET A 99 2.50 -10.70 8.68
N LYS A 100 3.05 -10.42 9.87
CA LYS A 100 3.37 -9.05 10.28
C LYS A 100 4.41 -8.44 9.36
N MET A 101 4.02 -7.37 8.67
CA MET A 101 4.91 -6.63 7.78
C MET A 101 5.91 -5.78 8.58
N PRO A 102 7.19 -5.69 8.14
CA PRO A 102 8.10 -4.67 8.63
C PRO A 102 7.54 -3.26 8.41
N VAL A 103 7.62 -2.42 9.45
CA VAL A 103 7.01 -1.07 9.48
C VAL A 103 7.31 -0.23 8.23
N ARG A 104 8.56 -0.27 7.71
CA ARG A 104 8.94 0.49 6.50
C ARG A 104 8.10 0.14 5.27
N TYR A 105 7.67 -1.12 5.14
CA TYR A 105 6.83 -1.57 4.02
C TYR A 105 5.36 -1.23 4.25
N VAL A 106 4.90 -1.12 5.49
CA VAL A 106 3.57 -0.57 5.80
C VAL A 106 3.50 0.92 5.45
N VAL A 107 4.57 1.67 5.74
CA VAL A 107 4.67 3.08 5.34
C VAL A 107 4.76 3.23 3.82
N GLU A 108 5.58 2.41 3.14
CA GLU A 108 5.62 2.39 1.67
C GLU A 108 4.24 2.07 1.07
N MET A 109 3.52 1.09 1.64
CA MET A 109 2.17 0.70 1.23
C MET A 109 1.14 1.83 1.40
N PHE A 110 1.29 2.66 2.43
CA PHE A 110 0.48 3.85 2.66
C PHE A 110 0.76 4.94 1.61
N LEU A 111 2.04 5.23 1.35
CA LEU A 111 2.46 6.25 0.37
C LEU A 111 2.10 5.83 -1.08
N ASP A 112 2.18 4.54 -1.38
CA ASP A 112 1.72 3.96 -2.64
C ASP A 112 0.25 4.29 -2.93
N ARG A 113 -0.64 4.17 -1.93
CA ARG A 113 -2.07 4.51 -2.09
C ARG A 113 -2.30 6.00 -2.32
N ILE A 114 -1.54 6.87 -1.66
CA ILE A 114 -1.58 8.32 -1.91
C ILE A 114 -1.20 8.58 -3.37
N ALA A 115 -0.07 8.06 -3.82
CA ALA A 115 0.41 8.27 -5.19
C ALA A 115 -0.55 7.71 -6.24
N ALA A 116 -1.08 6.50 -6.04
CA ALA A 116 -2.07 5.90 -6.93
C ALA A 116 -3.32 6.78 -7.03
N SER A 117 -3.83 7.25 -5.89
CA SER A 117 -5.00 8.14 -5.84
C SER A 117 -4.74 9.44 -6.61
N LYS A 118 -3.58 10.08 -6.39
CA LYS A 118 -3.16 11.28 -7.15
C LYS A 118 -3.04 11.03 -8.66
N VAL A 119 -2.54 9.86 -9.06
CA VAL A 119 -2.40 9.51 -10.49
C VAL A 119 -3.76 9.37 -11.17
N TYR A 120 -4.70 8.68 -10.53
CA TYR A 120 -6.00 8.37 -11.13
C TYR A 120 -7.04 9.49 -10.97
N LYS A 121 -7.06 10.19 -9.83
CA LYS A 121 -8.02 11.28 -9.55
C LYS A 121 -7.55 12.63 -10.07
N GLY A 122 -6.24 12.83 -10.25
CA GLY A 122 -5.68 14.09 -10.73
C GLY A 122 -6.09 15.26 -9.84
N GLY A 123 -6.68 16.30 -10.45
CA GLY A 123 -7.14 17.50 -9.72
C GLY A 123 -8.33 17.27 -8.78
N GLN A 124 -8.98 16.10 -8.84
CA GLN A 124 -10.08 15.73 -7.94
C GLN A 124 -9.59 15.01 -6.67
N TYR A 125 -8.28 14.82 -6.51
CA TYR A 125 -7.71 14.14 -5.36
C TYR A 125 -8.06 14.83 -4.03
N LYS A 126 -8.46 14.02 -3.05
CA LYS A 126 -8.67 14.41 -1.65
C LYS A 126 -7.86 13.49 -0.76
N ASP A 127 -7.42 14.01 0.39
CA ASP A 127 -6.69 13.21 1.39
C ASP A 127 -7.52 12.05 1.97
N SER A 128 -8.84 12.03 1.77
CA SER A 128 -9.71 10.89 2.09
C SER A 128 -9.67 9.75 1.06
N ASP A 129 -9.27 10.00 -0.19
CA ASP A 129 -9.34 9.01 -1.29
C ASP A 129 -8.59 7.70 -0.96
N PRO A 130 -7.37 7.72 -0.38
CA PRO A 130 -6.67 6.48 -0.01
C PRO A 130 -7.43 5.64 1.02
N LEU A 131 -8.13 6.29 1.96
CA LEU A 131 -8.94 5.63 2.97
C LEU A 131 -10.22 5.06 2.36
N GLU A 132 -10.91 5.82 1.51
CA GLU A 132 -12.10 5.37 0.79
C GLU A 132 -11.80 4.15 -0.10
N TYR A 133 -10.67 4.17 -0.81
CA TYR A 133 -10.19 3.03 -1.58
C TYR A 133 -9.92 1.81 -0.69
N TYR A 134 -9.32 2.00 0.49
CA TYR A 134 -9.08 0.91 1.43
C TYR A 134 -10.39 0.29 1.95
N LEU A 135 -11.36 1.13 2.34
CA LEU A 135 -12.64 0.71 2.93
C LEU A 135 -13.57 0.03 1.93
N SER A 136 -13.47 0.36 0.64
CA SER A 136 -14.25 -0.31 -0.42
C SER A 136 -13.71 -1.69 -0.81
N GLY A 137 -12.50 -2.05 -0.37
CA GLY A 137 -11.85 -3.31 -0.68
C GLY A 137 -11.94 -4.36 0.42
N LYS A 138 -11.53 -5.60 0.09
CA LYS A 138 -11.40 -6.72 1.05
C LYS A 138 -10.00 -6.87 1.65
N ALA A 139 -9.17 -5.83 1.52
CA ALA A 139 -7.74 -5.92 1.83
C ALA A 139 -7.45 -6.20 3.32
N GLY A 140 -8.31 -5.72 4.22
CA GLY A 140 -8.10 -5.83 5.67
C GLY A 140 -8.14 -7.26 6.21
N ASP A 141 -8.84 -8.19 5.57
CA ASP A 141 -9.06 -9.54 6.10
C ASP A 141 -7.86 -10.47 5.87
N MET A 142 -6.98 -10.10 4.93
CA MET A 142 -5.77 -10.83 4.58
C MET A 142 -4.49 -10.22 5.19
N MET A 143 -4.61 -9.16 5.99
CA MET A 143 -3.48 -8.52 6.67
C MET A 143 -3.33 -9.02 8.10
N HIS A 144 -2.08 -9.09 8.58
CA HIS A 144 -1.83 -9.25 10.00
C HIS A 144 -2.49 -8.10 10.81
N PRO A 145 -3.14 -8.37 11.97
CA PRO A 145 -3.87 -7.36 12.72
C PRO A 145 -3.07 -6.10 13.05
N GLU A 146 -1.80 -6.24 13.45
CA GLU A 146 -0.94 -5.08 13.71
C GLU A 146 -0.57 -4.27 12.46
N THR A 147 -0.36 -4.94 11.32
CA THR A 147 -0.10 -4.29 10.04
C THR A 147 -1.31 -3.47 9.60
N ARG A 148 -2.50 -4.08 9.73
CA ARG A 148 -3.78 -3.42 9.46
C ARG A 148 -3.97 -2.20 10.35
N ALA A 149 -3.79 -2.35 11.66
CA ALA A 149 -3.97 -1.26 12.62
C ALA A 149 -3.05 -0.06 12.33
N LEU A 150 -1.78 -0.32 11.95
CA LEU A 150 -0.86 0.74 11.57
C LEU A 150 -1.30 1.42 10.25
N LEU A 151 -1.66 0.65 9.23
CA LEU A 151 -2.14 1.20 7.96
C LEU A 151 -3.38 2.07 8.15
N GLU A 152 -4.41 1.54 8.83
CA GLU A 152 -5.67 2.25 9.10
C GLU A 152 -5.42 3.54 9.88
N LYS A 153 -4.54 3.51 10.90
CA LYS A 153 -4.16 4.72 11.64
C LYS A 153 -3.60 5.80 10.73
N LEU A 154 -2.70 5.44 9.81
CA LEU A 154 -2.09 6.41 8.88
C LEU A 154 -3.11 6.93 7.87
N LEU A 155 -3.99 6.08 7.35
CA LEU A 155 -5.06 6.47 6.42
C LEU A 155 -6.09 7.40 7.08
N HIS A 156 -6.54 7.10 8.31
CA HIS A 156 -7.42 7.99 9.05
C HIS A 156 -6.74 9.31 9.43
N MET A 157 -5.45 9.28 9.77
CA MET A 157 -4.68 10.50 10.05
C MET A 157 -4.55 11.36 8.79
N LEU A 158 -4.29 10.76 7.63
CA LEU A 158 -4.27 11.47 6.35
C LEU A 158 -5.62 12.13 6.08
N ALA A 159 -6.72 11.36 6.13
CA ALA A 159 -8.05 11.86 5.84
C ALA A 159 -8.49 13.00 6.78
N GLY A 160 -8.12 12.93 8.07
CA GLY A 160 -8.55 13.92 9.06
C GLY A 160 -7.57 15.09 9.30
N GLN A 161 -6.29 14.93 8.96
CA GLN A 161 -5.23 15.88 9.36
C GLN A 161 -4.30 16.29 8.22
N GLY A 162 -4.41 15.65 7.06
CA GLY A 162 -3.64 15.91 5.86
C GLY A 162 -2.21 15.38 5.88
N GLU A 163 -1.54 15.49 4.73
CA GLU A 163 -0.21 14.92 4.48
C GLU A 163 0.85 15.43 5.47
N GLU A 164 0.96 16.73 5.70
CA GLU A 164 2.04 17.33 6.50
C GLU A 164 2.06 16.83 7.94
N LYS A 165 0.89 16.81 8.60
CA LYS A 165 0.77 16.29 9.98
C LYS A 165 1.07 14.78 10.01
N THR A 166 0.55 14.04 9.04
CA THR A 166 0.76 12.60 8.94
C THR A 166 2.23 12.24 8.71
N TYR A 167 2.93 12.96 7.84
CA TYR A 167 4.33 12.69 7.52
C TYR A 167 5.27 13.07 8.67
N ARG A 168 4.96 14.16 9.38
CA ARG A 168 5.65 14.52 10.62
C ARG A 168 5.51 13.41 11.67
N TYR A 169 4.29 12.88 11.82
CA TYR A 169 4.02 11.77 12.72
C TYR A 169 4.81 10.51 12.33
N ILE A 170 4.79 10.14 11.04
CA ILE A 170 5.55 9.00 10.52
C ILE A 170 7.03 9.14 10.88
N LYS A 171 7.65 10.28 10.58
CA LYS A 171 9.07 10.53 10.88
C LYS A 171 9.39 10.43 12.38
N LYS A 172 8.57 11.07 13.22
CA LYS A 172 8.87 11.22 14.65
C LYS A 172 8.57 9.95 15.46
N TYR A 173 7.56 9.17 15.07
CA TYR A 173 7.02 8.11 15.92
C TYR A 173 6.95 6.72 15.27
N VAL A 174 6.88 6.63 13.94
CA VAL A 174 6.75 5.35 13.22
C VAL A 174 8.09 4.86 12.69
N LEU A 175 8.83 5.75 12.02
CA LEU A 175 10.13 5.45 11.43
C LEU A 175 11.31 5.79 12.36
N ARG A 176 11.05 6.22 13.61
CA ARG A 176 12.10 6.51 14.57
C ARG A 176 12.85 5.22 14.90
N ARG A 177 14.12 5.15 14.49
CA ARG A 177 15.04 4.07 14.83
C ARG A 177 15.37 4.16 16.32
N ARG A 178 15.25 3.05 17.06
CA ARG A 178 16.07 2.88 18.27
C ARG A 178 17.50 2.54 17.84
N THR A 179 18.48 2.93 18.66
CA THR A 179 19.82 2.34 18.66
C THR A 179 19.66 0.81 18.66
N GLY A 180 19.82 0.17 17.49
CA GLY A 180 19.49 -1.24 17.26
C GLY A 180 18.32 -1.49 16.31
N ARG A 181 18.54 -1.29 14.99
CA ARG A 181 17.84 -1.83 13.78
C ARG A 181 16.31 -2.08 13.74
N HIS A 182 15.51 -1.73 14.74
CA HIS A 182 14.06 -1.97 14.76
C HIS A 182 13.28 -0.65 14.84
N TYR A 183 12.26 -0.53 13.98
CA TYR A 183 11.32 0.60 13.94
C TYR A 183 10.22 0.39 14.99
N ILE A 184 9.84 1.45 15.70
CA ILE A 184 8.77 1.40 16.70
C ILE A 184 7.41 1.41 15.99
N CYS A 185 6.57 0.41 16.26
CA CYS A 185 5.13 0.62 16.14
C CYS A 185 4.71 1.37 17.41
N ALA A 186 4.37 2.66 17.31
CA ALA A 186 3.86 3.39 18.46
C ALA A 186 2.66 2.61 19.03
N PRO A 187 2.53 2.46 20.36
CA PRO A 187 1.42 1.70 20.93
C PRO A 187 0.11 2.21 20.34
N VAL A 188 -0.64 1.30 19.72
CA VAL A 188 -2.02 1.55 19.35
C VAL A 188 -2.72 1.83 20.67
N ILE A 189 -3.19 3.06 20.86
CA ILE A 189 -3.97 3.43 22.05
C ILE A 189 -5.19 2.51 22.01
N LYS A 190 -5.20 1.47 22.86
CA LYS A 190 -6.37 0.64 23.08
C LYS A 190 -7.45 1.58 23.61
N ARG A 191 -8.50 1.83 22.83
CA ARG A 191 -9.72 2.42 23.38
C ARG A 191 -10.28 1.39 24.36
N HIS A 192 -10.13 1.65 25.66
CA HIS A 192 -10.89 0.94 26.68
C HIS A 192 -12.38 1.18 26.38
N LYS A 193 -13.09 0.15 25.93
CA LYS A 193 -14.54 0.09 26.15
C LYS A 193 -14.73 -0.43 27.57
N SER A 194 -14.79 0.47 28.54
CA SER A 194 -15.44 0.18 29.82
C SER A 194 -16.94 0.22 29.58
N GLY A 195 -17.50 -0.92 29.18
CA GLY A 195 -18.94 -1.17 29.26
C GLY A 195 -19.27 -1.49 30.70
N THR A 196 -19.99 -0.59 31.35
CA THR A 196 -20.68 -0.81 32.62
C THR A 196 -21.68 -1.95 32.45
N TYR A 197 -21.51 -3.04 33.19
CA TYR A 197 -22.61 -3.91 33.56
C TYR A 197 -23.25 -3.32 34.81
N SER A 198 -24.46 -2.78 34.65
CA SER A 198 -25.39 -2.57 35.74
C SER A 198 -26.31 -3.79 35.80
N GLY A 199 -26.60 -4.27 37.00
CA GLY A 199 -27.41 -5.45 37.29
C GLY A 199 -28.90 -5.30 36.98
#